data_AF-A0A1Y5KFN0-F1
#
_entry.id   AF-A0A1Y5KFN0-F1
#
_cell.length_a   1.000
_cell.length_b   1.000
_cell.length_c   1.000
_cell.angle_alpha   90.00
_cell.angle_beta   90.00
_cell.angle_gamma   90.00
#
_symmetry.space_group_name_H-M   'P 1'
#
loop_
_entity.id
_entity.type
_entity.pdbx_description
1 polymer ?
#
loop_
_entity_poly.entity_id
_entity_poly.type
_entity_poly.pdbx_seq_one_letter_code
_entity_poly.pdbx_strand_id
1 'polypeptide(L)'
;MQSLPEVRSLREAVQAVIKSNKQDGYPPIRFAQMMSVPDSQLVSTTTKAIQSKDALNALYMTISGDQPTLLTLEDFVSVYGELWGFHPDIVELAAKNTQRFDEWSGKIRYLK
;
A
#
# COMPACT_ATOMS: atom_id res chain seq x y z
N MET A 1 15.35 -7.12 5.24
CA MET A 1 13.96 -6.70 5.48
C MET A 1 13.97 -5.45 6.33
N GLN A 2 13.17 -4.46 5.96
CA GLN A 2 13.02 -3.20 6.70
C GLN A 2 11.80 -3.26 7.62
N SER A 3 11.73 -2.40 8.64
CA SER A 3 10.49 -2.28 9.44
C SER A 3 9.48 -1.42 8.68
N LEU A 4 8.19 -1.76 8.77
CA LEU A 4 7.13 -0.91 8.24
C LEU A 4 7.18 0.46 8.94
N PRO A 5 7.07 1.60 8.23
CA PRO A 5 7.06 2.91 8.86
C PRO A 5 5.95 3.05 9.90
N GLU A 6 6.23 3.73 11.00
CA GLU A 6 5.20 4.05 11.98
C GLU A 6 4.30 5.17 11.46
N VAL A 7 2.98 4.92 11.45
CA VAL A 7 1.96 5.86 10.99
C VAL A 7 0.77 5.83 11.94
N ARG A 8 0.15 6.99 12.18
CA ARG A 8 -0.97 7.16 13.11
C ARG A 8 -2.32 7.26 12.41
N SER A 9 -2.32 7.48 11.10
CA SER A 9 -3.53 7.64 10.31
C SER A 9 -3.36 7.13 8.89
N LEU A 10 -4.49 6.87 8.21
CA LEU A 10 -4.48 6.53 6.79
C LEU A 10 -3.85 7.64 5.92
N ARG A 11 -3.99 8.91 6.32
CA ARG A 11 -3.32 10.02 5.63
C ARG A 11 -1.80 9.92 5.75
N GLU A 12 -1.30 9.67 6.95
CA GLU A 12 0.13 9.47 7.19
C GLU A 12 0.66 8.25 6.41
N ALA A 13 -0.12 7.17 6.31
CA ALA A 13 0.21 6.03 5.46
C ALA A 13 0.36 6.40 3.98
N VAL A 14 -0.60 7.17 3.43
CA VAL A 14 -0.51 7.69 2.05
C VAL A 14 0.75 8.54 1.86
N GLN A 15 1.06 9.42 2.82
CA GLN A 15 2.27 10.24 2.77
C GLN A 15 3.55 9.39 2.85
N ALA A 16 3.58 8.36 3.70
CA ALA A 16 4.70 7.45 3.84
C ALA A 16 4.97 6.68 2.54
N VAL A 17 3.92 6.13 1.90
CA VAL A 17 4.02 5.46 0.59
C VAL A 17 4.58 6.42 -0.47
N ILE A 18 4.03 7.64 -0.57
CA ILE A 18 4.49 8.63 -1.55
C ILE A 18 5.96 8.99 -1.32
N LYS A 19 6.36 9.18 -0.05
CA LYS A 19 7.71 9.54 0.32
C LYS A 19 8.69 8.41 -0.02
N SER A 20 8.39 7.17 0.39
CA SER A 20 9.22 6.00 0.10
C SER A 20 9.37 5.80 -1.40
N ASN A 21 8.26 5.76 -2.13
CA ASN A 21 8.29 5.49 -3.56
C ASN A 21 9.09 6.56 -4.32
N LYS A 22 8.99 7.84 -3.93
CA LYS A 22 9.84 8.90 -4.51
C LYS A 22 11.32 8.70 -4.22
N GLN A 23 11.68 8.27 -3.02
CA GLN A 23 13.06 7.98 -2.64
C GLN A 23 13.62 6.81 -3.45
N ASP A 24 12.77 5.83 -3.74
CA ASP A 24 13.09 4.65 -4.55
C ASP A 24 13.01 4.93 -6.07
N GLY A 25 12.69 6.16 -6.48
CA GLY A 25 12.60 6.55 -7.89
C GLY A 25 11.32 6.08 -8.61
N TYR A 26 10.33 5.55 -7.87
CA TYR A 26 9.03 5.18 -8.42
C TYR A 26 8.04 6.35 -8.37
N PRO A 27 7.50 6.79 -9.52
CA PRO A 27 6.50 7.85 -9.54
C PRO A 27 5.23 7.40 -8.81
N PRO A 28 4.82 8.03 -7.70
CA PRO A 28 3.67 7.58 -6.92
C PRO A 28 2.34 8.07 -7.53
N ILE A 29 2.17 7.92 -8.84
CA ILE A 29 1.03 8.48 -9.61
C ILE A 29 -0.31 7.97 -9.05
N ARG A 30 -0.37 6.68 -8.70
CA ARG A 30 -1.56 6.03 -8.12
C ARG A 30 -1.98 6.64 -6.78
N PHE A 31 -1.04 7.13 -5.99
CA PHE A 31 -1.29 7.63 -4.63
C PHE A 31 -1.26 9.16 -4.55
N ALA A 32 -0.64 9.84 -5.51
CA ALA A 32 -0.58 11.30 -5.57
C ALA A 32 -1.98 11.91 -5.62
N GLN A 33 -2.92 11.29 -6.33
CA GLN A 33 -4.32 11.76 -6.35
C GLN A 33 -5.00 11.63 -4.98
N MET A 34 -4.60 10.65 -4.15
CA MET A 34 -5.15 10.47 -2.81
C MET A 34 -4.71 11.56 -1.83
N MET A 35 -3.67 12.36 -2.15
CA MET A 35 -3.28 13.51 -1.32
C MET A 35 -4.31 14.63 -1.33
N SER A 36 -5.08 14.75 -2.41
CA SER A 36 -6.11 15.79 -2.57
C SER A 36 -7.50 15.32 -2.15
N VAL A 37 -7.64 14.06 -1.72
CA VAL A 37 -8.92 13.47 -1.30
C VAL A 37 -9.17 13.83 0.17
N PRO A 38 -10.36 14.37 0.53
CA PRO A 38 -10.74 14.61 1.92
C PRO A 38 -10.70 13.32 2.74
N ASP A 39 -10.35 13.41 4.03
CA ASP A 39 -10.21 12.22 4.89
C ASP A 39 -11.50 11.40 4.98
N SER A 40 -12.66 12.05 4.91
CA SER A 40 -13.98 11.38 4.87
C SER A 40 -14.18 10.46 3.67
N GLN A 41 -13.43 10.65 2.58
CA GLN A 41 -13.49 9.84 1.37
C GLN A 41 -12.29 8.92 1.21
N LEU A 42 -11.27 9.06 2.07
CA LEU A 42 -9.99 8.39 1.91
C LEU A 42 -10.12 6.88 2.02
N VAL A 43 -10.87 6.37 3.01
CA VAL A 43 -11.15 4.94 3.16
C VAL A 43 -11.79 4.36 1.89
N SER A 44 -12.81 5.02 1.34
CA SER A 44 -13.49 4.56 0.13
C SER A 44 -12.58 4.58 -1.11
N THR A 45 -11.69 5.57 -1.20
CA THR A 45 -10.73 5.71 -2.31
C THR A 45 -9.64 4.66 -2.23
N THR A 46 -9.08 4.44 -1.04
CA THR A 46 -8.09 3.38 -0.80
C THR A 46 -8.70 1.99 -1.03
N THR A 47 -9.95 1.77 -0.63
CA THR A 47 -10.68 0.51 -0.90
C THR A 47 -10.74 0.21 -2.39
N LYS A 48 -11.17 1.19 -3.21
CA LYS A 48 -11.20 1.05 -4.68
C LYS A 48 -9.82 0.75 -5.25
N ALA A 49 -8.77 1.37 -4.71
CA ALA A 49 -7.41 1.11 -5.15
C ALA A 49 -6.98 -0.34 -4.84
N ILE A 50 -7.24 -0.84 -3.64
CA ILE A 50 -6.89 -2.22 -3.22
C ILE A 50 -7.63 -3.27 -4.05
N GLN A 51 -8.89 -3.00 -4.40
CA GLN A 51 -9.72 -3.91 -5.21
C GLN A 51 -9.40 -3.88 -6.71
N SER A 52 -8.63 -2.90 -7.19
CA SER A 52 -8.35 -2.76 -8.62
C SER A 52 -7.38 -3.82 -9.13
N LYS A 53 -7.88 -4.70 -10.01
CA LYS A 53 -7.06 -5.75 -10.66
C LYS A 53 -5.94 -5.16 -11.52
N ASP A 54 -6.23 -4.09 -12.26
CA ASP A 54 -5.23 -3.42 -13.10
C ASP A 54 -4.10 -2.85 -12.25
N ALA A 55 -4.46 -2.28 -11.09
CA ALA A 55 -3.47 -1.76 -10.17
C ALA A 55 -2.63 -2.88 -9.52
N LEU A 56 -3.24 -4.02 -9.21
CA LEU A 56 -2.52 -5.20 -8.71
C LEU A 56 -1.52 -5.74 -9.74
N ASN A 57 -1.91 -5.79 -11.02
CA ASN A 57 -1.02 -6.25 -12.09
C ASN A 57 0.15 -5.28 -12.32
N ALA A 58 -0.09 -3.97 -12.26
CA ALA A 58 0.98 -2.97 -12.33
C ALA A 58 1.98 -3.10 -11.15
N LEU A 59 1.47 -3.37 -9.95
CA LEU A 59 2.31 -3.65 -8.78
C LEU A 59 3.11 -4.94 -8.94
N TYR A 60 2.52 -6.00 -9.50
CA TYR A 60 3.23 -7.25 -9.80
C TYR A 60 4.49 -6.98 -10.63
N MET A 61 4.32 -6.38 -11.81
CA MET A 61 5.43 -6.10 -12.73
C MET A 61 6.53 -5.26 -12.07
N THR A 62 6.13 -4.31 -11.22
CA THR A 62 7.07 -3.42 -10.51
C THR A 62 7.84 -4.17 -9.42
N ILE A 63 7.14 -4.95 -8.59
CA ILE A 63 7.72 -5.63 -7.43
C ILE A 63 8.55 -6.85 -7.85
N SER A 64 8.13 -7.60 -8.88
CA SER A 64 8.89 -8.73 -9.38
C SER A 64 10.14 -8.33 -10.18
N GLY A 65 10.23 -7.05 -10.58
CA GLY A 65 11.30 -6.54 -11.43
C GLY A 65 12.12 -5.47 -10.71
N ASP A 66 11.89 -4.22 -11.09
CA ASP A 66 12.80 -3.11 -10.79
C ASP A 66 12.76 -2.63 -9.33
N GLN A 67 11.66 -2.86 -8.61
CA GLN A 67 11.48 -2.35 -7.24
C GLN A 67 10.88 -3.39 -6.28
N PRO A 68 11.65 -4.41 -5.89
CA PRO A 68 11.16 -5.48 -5.02
C PRO A 68 10.78 -4.99 -3.63
N THR A 69 11.31 -3.84 -3.17
CA THR A 69 11.02 -3.25 -1.86
C THR A 69 9.93 -2.18 -1.89
N LEU A 70 9.17 -2.04 -2.98
CA LEU A 70 8.18 -0.97 -3.12
C LEU A 70 7.12 -0.98 -2.00
N LEU A 71 6.99 0.12 -1.26
CA LEU A 71 5.99 0.29 -0.23
C LEU A 71 4.59 0.49 -0.84
N THR A 72 3.58 -0.16 -0.25
CA THR A 72 2.19 -0.13 -0.73
C THR A 72 1.21 0.20 0.39
N LEU A 73 -0.01 0.62 0.04
CA LEU A 73 -1.05 0.88 1.04
C LEU A 73 -1.56 -0.42 1.66
N GLU A 74 -1.49 -1.52 0.92
CA GLU A 74 -1.85 -2.86 1.38
C GLU A 74 -0.99 -3.27 2.59
N ASP A 75 0.30 -2.89 2.64
CA ASP A 75 1.15 -3.12 3.82
C ASP A 75 0.52 -2.52 5.08
N PHE A 76 0.12 -1.26 5.00
CA PHE A 76 -0.47 -0.52 6.12
C PHE A 76 -1.90 -0.97 6.45
N VAL A 77 -2.75 -1.14 5.44
CA VAL A 77 -4.16 -1.54 5.63
C VAL A 77 -4.25 -2.94 6.22
N SER A 78 -3.30 -3.84 5.91
CA SER A 78 -3.25 -5.17 6.52
C SER A 78 -2.99 -5.14 8.04
N VAL A 79 -2.37 -4.08 8.56
CA VAL A 79 -2.01 -3.94 9.99
C VAL A 79 -3.00 -3.05 10.73
N TYR A 80 -3.38 -1.92 10.14
CA TYR A 80 -4.15 -0.85 10.80
C TYR A 80 -5.54 -0.64 10.21
N GLY A 81 -5.95 -1.41 9.21
CA GLY A 81 -7.17 -1.14 8.44
C GLY A 81 -8.44 -1.10 9.28
N GLU A 82 -8.60 -2.01 10.24
CA GLU A 82 -9.77 -2.00 11.14
C GLU A 82 -9.85 -0.72 11.96
N LEU A 83 -8.70 -0.25 12.50
CA LEU A 83 -8.62 1.01 13.27
C LEU A 83 -8.96 2.23 12.42
N TRP A 84 -8.71 2.18 11.11
CA TRP A 84 -9.02 3.26 10.17
C TRP A 84 -10.42 3.14 9.56
N GLY A 85 -11.24 2.18 10.01
CA GLY A 85 -12.62 2.03 9.58
C GLY A 85 -12.79 1.29 8.24
N PHE A 86 -11.81 0.50 7.81
CA PHE A 86 -11.99 -0.41 6.69
C PHE A 86 -12.89 -1.58 7.07
N HIS A 87 -13.69 -2.05 6.11
CA HIS A 87 -14.44 -3.29 6.27
C HIS A 87 -13.48 -4.49 6.40
N PRO A 88 -13.76 -5.50 7.25
CA PRO A 88 -12.87 -6.65 7.47
C PRO A 88 -12.44 -7.35 6.18
N ASP A 89 -13.36 -7.53 5.21
CA ASP A 89 -13.05 -8.12 3.90
C ASP A 89 -11.94 -7.36 3.13
N ILE A 90 -11.85 -6.05 3.31
CA ILE A 90 -10.82 -5.22 2.67
C ILE A 90 -9.48 -5.37 3.40
N VAL A 91 -9.50 -5.51 4.72
CA VAL A 91 -8.31 -5.80 5.53
C VAL A 91 -7.75 -7.18 5.16
N GLU A 92 -8.60 -8.19 5.03
CA GLU A 92 -8.21 -9.53 4.60
C GLU A 92 -7.65 -9.52 3.16
N LEU A 93 -8.30 -8.79 2.24
CA LEU A 93 -7.80 -8.61 0.88
C LEU A 93 -6.44 -7.91 0.86
N ALA A 94 -6.26 -6.86 1.66
CA ALA A 94 -4.98 -6.18 1.80
C ALA A 94 -3.91 -7.15 2.30
N ALA A 95 -4.18 -7.92 3.35
CA ALA A 95 -3.25 -8.93 3.87
C ALA A 95 -2.85 -9.97 2.81
N LYS A 96 -3.81 -10.48 2.03
CA LYS A 96 -3.56 -11.40 0.91
C LYS A 96 -2.69 -10.77 -0.18
N ASN A 97 -2.98 -9.53 -0.55
CA ASN A 97 -2.17 -8.80 -1.54
C ASN A 97 -0.76 -8.57 -1.01
N THR A 98 -0.60 -8.18 0.25
CA THR A 98 0.72 -7.97 0.83
C THR A 98 1.53 -9.26 0.89
N GLN A 99 0.91 -10.39 1.22
CA GLN A 99 1.58 -11.69 1.15
C GLN A 99 2.08 -12.00 -0.28
N ARG A 100 1.26 -11.74 -1.31
CA ARG A 100 1.69 -11.90 -2.70
C ARG A 100 2.86 -10.99 -3.04
N PHE A 101 2.84 -9.74 -2.57
CA PHE A 101 3.94 -8.79 -2.78
C PHE A 101 5.23 -9.28 -2.13
N ASP A 102 5.13 -9.81 -0.91
CA ASP A 102 6.27 -10.41 -0.19
C ASP A 102 6.83 -11.61 -0.99
N GLU A 103 5.98 -12.47 -1.53
CA GLU A 103 6.38 -13.59 -2.38
C GLU A 103 7.06 -13.12 -3.68
N TRP A 104 6.48 -12.15 -4.39
CA TRP A 104 7.03 -11.59 -5.63
C TRP A 104 8.38 -10.90 -5.44
N SER A 105 8.60 -10.30 -4.26
CA SER A 105 9.86 -9.68 -3.89
C SER A 105 10.96 -10.65 -3.46
N GLY A 106 10.66 -11.96 -3.31
CA GLY A 106 11.58 -12.91 -2.69
C GLY A 106 11.72 -12.74 -1.16
N LYS A 107 10.67 -12.22 -0.51
CA LYS A 107 10.54 -12.01 0.96
C LYS A 107 11.52 -10.99 1.55
N ILE A 108 11.87 -9.95 0.80
CA ILE A 108 12.87 -8.95 1.25
C ILE A 108 12.29 -7.61 1.73
N ARG A 109 10.99 -7.38 1.52
CA ARG A 109 10.27 -6.12 1.79
C ARG A 109 10.27 -5.71 3.28
N TYR A 110 9.20 -6.05 4.01
CA TYR A 110 8.93 -5.47 5.33
C TYR A 110 8.63 -6.53 6.39
N LEU A 111 9.15 -6.30 7.60
CA LEU A 111 8.68 -6.95 8.82
C LEU A 111 7.44 -6.20 9.31
N LYS A 112 6.36 -6.94 9.51
CA LYS A 112 5.05 -6.44 9.97
C LYS A 112 4.88 -6.70 11.45
#